data_AF-X1N9H3-F1
#
_entry.id   AF-X1N9H3-F1
#
_cell.length_a   1.000
_cell.length_b   1.000
_cell.length_c   1.000
_cell.angle_alpha   90.00
_cell.angle_beta   90.00
_cell.angle_gamma   90.00
#
_symmetry.space_group_name_H-M   'P 1'
#
loop_
_entity.id
_entity.type
_entity.pdbx_description
1 polymer ?
#
loop_
_entity_poly.entity_id
_entity_poly.type
_entity_poly.pdbx_seq_one_letter_code
_entity_poly.pdbx_strand_id
1 'polypeptide(L)'
;YLRAEMGEIPELKRVIVSNGSDVVIGQNLEEALEKLFVRTFEEREIVITGEEKTLKDLIKEAAGYYESAQKYAQEGNWSKYGEELQKLEQTLKLLQEASERE
;
A
#
# COMPACT_ATOMS: atom_id res chain seq x y z
N TYR A 1 2.52 -60.90 -13.02
CA TYR A 1 1.55 -60.09 -12.27
C TYR A 1 2.31 -58.95 -11.62
N LEU A 2 2.14 -57.72 -12.12
CA LEU A 2 2.57 -56.48 -11.48
C LEU A 2 1.37 -55.54 -11.59
N ARG A 3 0.63 -55.39 -10.50
CA ARG A 3 -0.42 -54.38 -10.36
C ARG A 3 0.30 -53.04 -10.29
N ALA A 4 0.18 -52.22 -11.33
CA ALA A 4 0.52 -50.82 -11.25
C ALA A 4 -0.60 -50.13 -10.45
N GLU A 5 -0.23 -49.56 -9.31
CA GLU A 5 -1.09 -48.71 -8.51
C GLU A 5 -1.54 -47.49 -9.34
N MET A 6 -2.83 -47.21 -9.24
CA MET A 6 -3.57 -46.19 -9.97
C MET A 6 -3.09 -44.81 -9.50
N GLY A 7 -2.07 -44.27 -10.16
CA GLY A 7 -1.60 -42.90 -9.94
C GLY A 7 -2.56 -41.92 -10.61
N GLU A 8 -3.64 -41.57 -9.92
CA GLU A 8 -4.43 -40.39 -10.25
C GLU A 8 -3.51 -39.17 -10.11
N ILE A 9 -2.92 -38.70 -11.21
CA ILE A 9 -2.27 -37.39 -11.22
C ILE A 9 -3.40 -36.36 -11.16
N PRO A 10 -3.57 -35.60 -10.07
CA PRO A 10 -4.61 -34.57 -10.02
C PRO A 10 -4.28 -33.50 -11.07
N GLU A 11 -5.19 -33.31 -12.04
CA GLU A 11 -5.09 -32.26 -13.04
C GLU A 11 -5.21 -30.89 -12.35
N LEU A 12 -4.07 -30.26 -12.04
CA LEU A 12 -4.04 -28.91 -11.47
C LEU A 12 -4.41 -27.89 -12.55
N LYS A 13 -5.72 -27.66 -12.73
CA LYS A 13 -6.25 -26.51 -13.48
C LYS A 13 -5.86 -25.25 -12.73
N ARG A 14 -4.99 -24.42 -13.32
CA ARG A 14 -4.60 -23.10 -12.77
C ARG A 14 -5.24 -22.01 -13.61
N VAL A 15 -5.72 -20.96 -12.95
CA VAL A 15 -6.35 -19.81 -13.60
C VAL A 15 -5.35 -18.66 -13.64
N ILE A 16 -5.15 -18.08 -14.83
CA ILE A 16 -4.26 -16.94 -15.06
C ILE A 16 -5.13 -15.73 -15.39
N VAL A 17 -4.93 -14.61 -14.69
CA VAL A 17 -5.68 -13.37 -14.90
C VAL A 17 -4.69 -12.21 -15.07
N SER A 18 -4.98 -11.31 -16.00
CA SER A 18 -4.12 -10.17 -16.32
C SER A 18 -4.91 -8.88 -16.56
N ASN A 19 -4.43 -7.75 -16.03
CA ASN A 19 -5.01 -6.41 -16.26
C ASN A 19 -3.98 -5.47 -16.94
N GLY A 20 -3.44 -5.88 -18.09
CA GLY A 20 -2.53 -5.07 -18.92
C GLY A 20 -1.10 -4.86 -18.38
N SER A 21 -0.96 -4.65 -17.08
CA SER A 21 0.32 -4.38 -16.40
C SER A 21 0.77 -5.54 -15.51
N ASP A 22 -0.17 -6.30 -14.96
CA ASP A 22 0.09 -7.37 -13.99
C ASP A 22 -0.53 -8.69 -14.41
N VAL A 23 0.17 -9.79 -14.16
CA VAL A 23 -0.26 -11.16 -14.44
C VAL A 23 -0.13 -11.98 -13.16
N VAL A 24 -1.22 -12.60 -12.72
CA VAL A 24 -1.23 -13.44 -11.53
C VAL A 24 -1.79 -14.83 -11.82
N ILE A 25 -1.31 -15.81 -11.05
CA ILE A 25 -1.73 -17.20 -11.12
C ILE A 25 -2.39 -17.60 -9.80
N GLY A 26 -3.62 -18.12 -9.90
CA GLY A 26 -4.39 -18.62 -8.76
C GLY A 26 -4.87 -20.05 -9.01
N GLN A 27 -5.17 -20.75 -7.93
CA GLN A 27 -5.77 -22.10 -8.02
C GLN A 27 -7.18 -22.03 -8.58
N ASN A 28 -7.88 -20.92 -8.35
CA ASN A 28 -9.23 -20.63 -8.84
C ASN A 28 -9.32 -19.16 -9.29
N LEU A 29 -10.36 -18.81 -10.04
CA LEU A 29 -10.59 -17.45 -10.54
C LEU A 29 -10.71 -16.43 -9.40
N GLU A 30 -11.40 -16.78 -8.32
CA GLU A 30 -11.57 -15.93 -7.14
C GLU A 30 -10.22 -15.59 -6.50
N GLU A 31 -9.38 -16.61 -6.22
CA GLU A 31 -8.03 -16.43 -5.67
C GLU A 31 -7.12 -15.59 -6.59
N ALA A 32 -7.25 -15.78 -7.91
CA ALA A 32 -6.48 -15.01 -8.89
C ALA A 32 -6.95 -13.54 -8.96
N LEU A 33 -8.26 -13.29 -8.88
CA LEU A 33 -8.82 -11.93 -8.82
C LEU A 33 -8.43 -11.24 -7.52
N GLU A 34 -8.54 -11.92 -6.38
CA GLU A 34 -8.07 -11.40 -5.10
C GLU A 34 -6.59 -11.04 -5.20
N LYS A 35 -5.72 -11.92 -5.71
CA LYS A 35 -4.29 -11.60 -5.87
C LYS A 35 -4.02 -10.44 -6.82
N LEU A 36 -4.80 -10.29 -7.89
CA LEU A 36 -4.62 -9.19 -8.86
C LEU A 36 -5.04 -7.84 -8.27
N PHE A 37 -6.16 -7.80 -7.53
CA PHE A 37 -6.72 -6.57 -6.97
C PHE A 37 -6.19 -6.24 -5.57
N VAL A 38 -5.77 -7.24 -4.78
CA VAL A 38 -5.04 -7.04 -3.52
C VAL A 38 -3.62 -6.56 -3.81
N ARG A 39 -3.02 -6.91 -4.97
CA ARG A 39 -1.77 -6.28 -5.43
C ARG A 39 -1.86 -4.80 -5.75
N THR A 40 -3.03 -4.32 -6.20
CA THR A 40 -3.29 -2.88 -6.26
C THR A 40 -3.23 -2.22 -4.88
N PHE A 41 -3.38 -3.01 -3.81
CA PHE A 41 -3.19 -2.62 -2.42
C PHE A 41 -1.94 -3.23 -1.76
N GLU A 42 -1.00 -3.82 -2.51
CA GLU A 42 0.37 -4.04 -2.03
C GLU A 42 1.05 -2.66 -2.05
N GLU A 43 0.69 -1.90 -1.01
CA GLU A 43 1.36 -0.72 -0.52
C GLU A 43 2.86 -1.02 -0.50
N ARG A 44 3.59 -0.53 -1.51
CA ARG A 44 5.04 -0.70 -1.58
C ARG A 44 5.64 -0.13 -0.31
N GLU A 45 6.00 -0.99 0.63
CA GLU A 45 6.73 -0.65 1.84
C GLU A 45 8.11 -0.13 1.44
N ILE A 46 8.20 1.19 1.29
CA ILE A 46 9.47 1.89 1.20
C ILE A 46 10.05 2.00 2.61
N VAL A 47 11.05 1.18 2.90
CA VAL A 47 11.78 1.24 4.16
C VAL A 47 12.69 2.47 4.13
N ILE A 48 12.35 3.50 4.92
CA ILE A 48 13.21 4.65 5.15
C ILE A 48 13.42 4.79 6.67
N THR A 49 14.61 4.37 7.12
CA THR A 49 15.17 4.64 8.46
C THR A 49 14.38 4.05 9.64
N GLY A 50 14.51 2.74 9.88
CA GLY A 50 14.33 2.12 11.20
C GLY A 50 12.90 2.07 11.78
N GLU A 51 11.96 2.80 11.22
CA GLU A 51 10.52 2.62 11.34
C GLU A 51 9.96 2.48 9.92
N GLU A 52 9.20 1.41 9.67
CA GLU A 52 8.53 1.15 8.40
C GLU A 52 7.41 2.17 8.18
N LYS A 53 7.78 3.39 7.78
CA LYS A 53 6.84 4.43 7.37
C LYS A 53 6.70 4.44 5.85
N THR A 54 5.63 3.82 5.38
CA THR A 54 5.33 3.76 3.96
C THR A 54 4.92 5.13 3.41
N LEU A 55 5.00 5.34 2.08
CA LEU A 55 4.51 6.56 1.42
C LEU A 55 3.07 6.90 1.86
N LYS A 56 2.23 5.88 2.07
CA LYS A 56 0.86 6.06 2.56
C LYS A 56 0.79 6.52 4.03
N ASP A 57 1.74 6.13 4.87
CA ASP A 57 1.82 6.62 6.26
C ASP A 57 2.17 8.11 6.27
N LEU A 58 3.15 8.54 5.46
CA LEU A 58 3.49 9.96 5.29
C LEU A 58 2.30 10.79 4.75
N ILE A 59 1.55 10.25 3.78
CA ILE A 59 0.32 10.89 3.27
C ILE A 59 -0.71 11.05 4.41
N LYS A 60 -0.88 10.01 5.23
CA LYS A 60 -1.85 9.99 6.33
C LYS A 60 -1.46 10.95 7.46
N GLU A 61 -0.18 11.02 7.80
CA GLU A 61 0.36 11.99 8.75
C GLU A 61 0.17 13.42 8.25
N ALA A 62 0.50 13.70 6.99
CA ALA A 62 0.27 15.01 6.38
C ALA A 62 -1.21 15.41 6.40
N ALA A 63 -2.12 14.50 6.04
CA ALA A 63 -3.56 14.76 6.14
C ALA A 63 -3.99 15.08 7.58
N GLY A 64 -3.45 14.36 8.57
CA GLY A 64 -3.72 14.58 10.00
C GLY A 64 -3.23 15.94 10.52
N TYR A 65 -2.02 16.37 10.14
CA TYR A 65 -1.48 17.70 10.50
C TYR A 65 -2.32 18.82 9.87
N TYR A 66 -2.74 18.65 8.62
CA TYR A 66 -3.60 19.64 7.95
C TYR A 66 -4.97 19.77 8.63
N GLU A 67 -5.60 18.66 8.99
CA GLU A 67 -6.89 18.67 9.68
C GLU A 67 -6.79 19.29 11.09
N SER A 68 -5.71 18.98 11.81
CA SER A 68 -5.41 19.57 13.13
C SER A 68 -5.14 21.06 13.02
N ALA A 69 -4.39 21.49 12.00
CA ALA A 69 -4.17 22.88 11.68
C ALA A 69 -5.52 23.60 11.40
N GLN A 70 -6.40 23.02 10.57
CA GLN A 70 -7.73 23.62 10.33
C GLN A 70 -8.55 23.77 11.63
N LYS A 71 -8.54 22.77 12.52
CA LYS A 71 -9.20 22.88 13.83
C LYS A 71 -8.62 24.03 14.65
N TYR A 72 -7.30 24.14 14.75
CA TYR A 72 -6.67 25.23 15.49
C TYR A 72 -6.94 26.61 14.87
N ALA A 73 -7.03 26.72 13.55
CA ALA A 73 -7.44 27.94 12.88
C ALA A 73 -8.89 28.33 13.21
N GLN A 74 -9.81 27.34 13.27
CA GLN A 74 -11.21 27.55 13.66
C GLN A 74 -11.35 27.93 15.14
N GLU A 75 -10.54 27.35 16.02
CA GLU A 75 -10.51 27.68 17.45
C GLU A 75 -9.77 29.00 17.75
N GLY A 76 -9.18 29.65 16.74
CA GLY A 76 -8.41 30.89 16.90
C GLY A 76 -7.04 30.70 17.55
N ASN A 77 -6.55 29.46 17.63
CA ASN A 77 -5.24 29.12 18.19
C ASN A 77 -4.15 29.18 17.11
N TRP A 78 -3.78 30.40 16.73
CA TRP A 78 -2.81 30.67 15.68
C TRP A 78 -1.40 30.14 15.97
N SER A 79 -1.01 30.06 17.24
CA SER A 79 0.29 29.48 17.64
C SER A 79 0.35 27.99 17.30
N LYS A 80 -0.65 27.21 17.73
CA LYS A 80 -0.71 25.77 17.41
C LYS A 80 -0.92 25.52 15.92
N TYR A 81 -1.70 26.36 15.24
CA TYR A 81 -1.83 26.31 13.79
C TYR A 81 -0.48 26.40 13.08
N GLY A 82 0.36 27.36 13.47
CA GLY A 82 1.71 27.51 12.89
C GLY A 82 2.61 26.30 13.17
N GLU A 83 2.55 25.73 14.38
CA GLU A 83 3.28 24.52 14.72
C GLU A 83 2.85 23.31 13.88
N GLU A 84 1.55 23.09 13.71
CA GLU A 84 1.03 22.01 12.86
C GLU A 84 1.35 22.23 11.38
N LEU A 85 1.34 23.48 10.92
CA LEU A 85 1.73 23.84 9.55
C LEU A 85 3.22 23.55 9.29
N GLN A 86 4.11 23.79 10.27
CA GLN A 86 5.52 23.42 10.16
C GLN A 86 5.71 21.90 10.07
N LYS A 87 4.99 21.13 10.89
CA LYS A 87 5.04 19.66 10.82
C LYS A 87 4.55 19.14 9.48
N LEU A 88 3.44 19.71 8.99
CA LEU A 88 2.91 19.41 7.66
C LEU A 88 3.95 19.66 6.57
N GLU A 89 4.62 20.81 6.60
CA GLU A 89 5.67 21.16 5.63
C GLU A 89 6.82 20.14 5.64
N GLN A 90 7.27 19.73 6.83
CA GLN A 90 8.31 18.71 6.96
C GLN A 90 7.88 17.36 6.39
N THR A 91 6.67 16.89 6.70
CA THR A 91 6.15 15.62 6.18
C THR A 91 5.97 15.65 4.66
N LEU A 92 5.48 16.77 4.11
CA LEU A 92 5.35 16.94 2.66
C LEU A 92 6.72 16.93 1.96
N LYS A 93 7.74 17.51 2.59
CA LYS A 93 9.10 17.50 2.06
C LYS A 93 9.69 16.08 2.03
N LEU A 94 9.51 15.32 3.10
CA LEU A 94 9.89 13.90 3.16
C LEU A 94 9.14 13.08 2.10
N LEU A 95 7.85 13.35 1.90
CA LEU A 95 7.04 12.70 0.89
C LEU A 95 7.52 13.03 -0.53
N GLN A 96 7.89 14.28 -0.78
CA GLN A 96 8.46 14.68 -2.08
C GLN A 96 9.79 13.98 -2.33
N GLU A 97 10.70 13.95 -1.35
CA GLU A 97 11.97 13.24 -1.45
C GLU A 97 11.79 11.72 -1.64
N ALA A 98 10.77 11.13 -1.01
CA ALA A 98 10.42 9.73 -1.20
C ALA A 98 9.85 9.46 -2.61
N SER A 99 9.00 10.37 -3.12
CA SER A 99 8.42 10.27 -4.46
C SER A 99 9.43 10.54 -5.58
N GLU A 100 10.44 11.39 -5.36
CA GLU A 100 11.51 11.67 -6.35
C GLU A 100 12.56 10.55 -6.42
N ARG A 101 12.63 9.68 -5.40
CA ARG A 101 13.48 8.49 -5.39
C ARG A 101 12.83 7.27 -6.06
N GLU A 102 11.57 7.40 -6.48
CA GLU A 102 10.79 6.34 -7.16
C GLU A 102 10.96 6.35 -8.68
#